data_AF-A0AA36II58-F1
#
_entry.id   AF-A0AA36II58-F1
#
_cell.length_a   1.000
_cell.length_b   1.000
_cell.length_c   1.000
_cell.angle_alpha   90.00
_cell.angle_beta   90.00
_cell.angle_gamma   90.00
#
_symmetry.space_group_name_H-M   'P 1'
#
loop_
_entity.id
_entity.type
_entity.pdbx_description
1 polymer ?
#
loop_
_entity_poly.entity_id
_entity_poly.type
_entity_poly.pdbx_seq_one_letter_code
_entity_poly.pdbx_strand_id
1 'polypeptide(L)'
;ILEQSERLRQQLASGIADEVQEALATVQGHVWQLSQHATGCRLVQLALDTHMAPLLARELHGHVQEAAVSPHANYVVQKVVSSLTFAASSFVARELLGSCARLARHRYACRIFCRLLEFCGQRDLTLQLIDELLEECEDLCRHNFGHHVVQSVLEHGHERHRKVVADVLKSDLLSFAKHRNASYLVEKALTYCAPQDQHALLAQLGRTEVIVDLARSQFGCYVAKSLLQDSRVERVKVEGINCLGRGWSEYICIFLFLRLWDTLKMEAFFLHGWFPFGGSLKSKPHPTGFMSGTCTNCRSWHTCMECLGLVHLNIMLIRFCSATRRILGLLLTIEELIPTIVPLSTMGSCHWMIELVKDRTAERGVWGRPPKAPVTGKARYVQFAKDILRFPCWCKGTWS
;
A
#
# COMPACT_ATOMS: atom_id res chain seq x y z
N ILE A 1 -1.60 38.74 20.29
CA ILE A 1 -1.64 37.27 20.55
C ILE A 1 -0.70 36.50 19.61
N LEU A 2 -0.82 36.61 18.28
CA LEU A 2 0.00 35.80 17.34
C LEU A 2 1.52 35.97 17.52
N GLU A 3 1.98 37.20 17.77
CA GLU A 3 3.39 37.51 18.04
C GLU A 3 3.91 36.83 19.32
N GLN A 4 3.03 36.60 20.29
CA GLN A 4 3.33 35.93 21.56
C GLN A 4 3.05 34.43 21.51
N SER A 5 2.69 33.87 20.35
CA SER A 5 2.22 32.48 20.24
C SER A 5 3.21 31.44 20.73
N GLU A 6 4.52 31.68 20.58
CA GLU A 6 5.54 30.76 21.08
C GLU A 6 5.60 30.73 22.61
N ARG A 7 5.59 31.91 23.25
CA ARG A 7 5.52 32.03 24.71
C ARG A 7 4.25 31.36 25.25
N LEU A 8 3.10 31.64 24.64
CA LEU A 8 1.82 31.06 25.05
C LEU A 8 1.81 29.53 24.91
N ARG A 9 2.44 28.99 23.85
CA ARG A 9 2.60 27.53 23.69
C ARG A 9 3.46 26.93 24.81
N GLN A 10 4.54 27.59 25.18
CA GLN A 10 5.41 27.13 26.27
C GLN A 10 4.68 27.15 27.61
N GLN A 11 3.91 28.21 27.89
CA GLN A 11 3.06 28.31 29.08
C GLN A 11 2.00 27.20 29.14
N LEU A 12 1.32 26.90 28.02
CA LEU A 12 0.35 25.78 27.98
C LEU A 12 1.02 24.41 28.17
N ALA A 13 2.30 24.27 27.82
CA ALA A 13 3.05 23.02 27.94
C ALA A 13 3.84 22.88 29.25
N SER A 14 3.92 23.93 30.09
CA SER A 14 4.80 23.95 31.25
C SER A 14 4.33 23.05 32.40
N GLY A 15 3.04 22.70 32.43
CA GLY A 15 2.41 21.96 33.53
C GLY A 15 2.23 22.79 34.80
N ILE A 16 2.63 24.06 34.79
CA ILE A 16 2.45 25.01 35.89
C ILE A 16 1.05 25.60 35.79
N ALA A 17 0.20 25.34 36.78
CA ALA A 17 -1.23 25.68 36.73
C ALA A 17 -1.49 27.17 36.42
N ASP A 18 -0.75 28.08 37.06
CA ASP A 18 -0.93 29.52 36.88
C ASP A 18 -0.53 29.99 35.47
N GLU A 19 0.56 29.45 34.92
CA GLU A 19 1.01 29.77 33.55
C GLU A 19 0.03 29.24 32.51
N VAL A 20 -0.45 28.00 32.68
CA VAL A 20 -1.47 27.40 31.83
C VAL A 20 -2.75 28.24 31.88
N GLN A 21 -3.18 28.66 33.08
CA GLN A 21 -4.39 29.46 33.25
C GLN A 21 -4.27 30.85 32.61
N GLU A 22 -3.13 31.53 32.75
CA GLU A 22 -2.87 32.82 32.10
C GLU A 22 -2.91 32.70 30.56
N ALA A 23 -2.29 31.65 30.01
CA ALA A 23 -2.31 31.40 28.59
C ALA A 23 -3.72 31.08 28.07
N LEU A 24 -4.50 30.28 28.82
CA LEU A 24 -5.90 29.97 28.49
C LEU A 24 -6.78 31.22 28.52
N ALA A 25 -6.61 32.09 29.51
CA ALA A 25 -7.34 33.37 29.59
C ALA A 25 -7.04 34.28 28.39
N THR A 26 -5.82 34.21 27.85
CA THR A 26 -5.44 34.96 26.64
C THR A 26 -6.04 34.37 25.36
N VAL A 27 -6.17 33.03 25.29
CA VAL A 27 -6.74 32.34 24.12
C VAL A 27 -8.26 32.45 24.09
N GLN A 28 -8.93 32.42 25.24
CA GLN A 28 -10.37 32.54 25.36
C GLN A 28 -10.89 33.85 24.74
N GLY A 29 -12.01 33.76 24.03
CA GLY A 29 -12.61 34.86 23.26
C GLY A 29 -11.97 35.11 21.90
N HIS A 30 -10.87 34.41 21.57
CA HIS A 30 -10.11 34.60 20.34
C HIS A 30 -9.90 33.29 19.56
N VAL A 31 -10.57 32.19 19.95
CA VAL A 31 -10.34 30.84 19.38
C VAL A 31 -10.57 30.84 17.88
N TRP A 32 -11.67 31.41 17.41
CA TRP A 32 -11.98 31.45 15.98
C TRP A 32 -10.93 32.25 15.19
N GLN A 33 -10.60 33.46 15.64
CA GLN A 33 -9.61 34.32 14.99
C GLN A 33 -8.24 33.63 14.93
N LEU A 34 -7.78 33.04 16.03
CA LEU A 34 -6.50 32.33 16.10
C LEU A 34 -6.48 31.09 15.21
N SER A 35 -7.59 30.35 15.11
CA SER A 35 -7.70 29.14 14.30
C SER A 35 -7.43 29.37 12.82
N GLN A 36 -7.67 30.58 12.32
CA GLN A 36 -7.45 30.94 10.92
C GLN A 36 -5.97 31.15 10.56
N HIS A 37 -5.07 31.23 11.55
CA HIS A 37 -3.64 31.48 11.32
C HIS A 37 -2.78 30.23 11.53
N ALA A 38 -1.68 30.12 10.78
CA ALA A 38 -0.77 28.97 10.84
C ALA A 38 -0.18 28.71 12.24
N THR A 39 0.21 29.75 12.96
CA THR A 39 0.73 29.64 14.33
C THR A 39 -0.40 29.60 15.36
N GLY A 40 -1.47 30.35 15.14
CA GLY A 40 -2.63 30.41 16.02
C GLY A 40 -3.37 29.07 16.12
N CYS A 41 -3.55 28.35 15.00
CA CYS A 41 -4.23 27.05 15.03
C CYS A 41 -3.46 25.99 15.85
N ARG A 42 -2.13 26.09 15.92
CA ARG A 42 -1.29 25.22 16.76
C ARG A 42 -1.45 25.56 18.24
N LEU A 43 -1.52 26.85 18.56
CA LEU A 43 -1.80 27.32 19.91
C LEU A 43 -3.17 26.85 20.39
N VAL A 44 -4.21 27.00 19.56
CA VAL A 44 -5.57 26.55 19.88
C VAL A 44 -5.63 25.02 20.05
N GLN A 45 -4.97 24.24 19.19
CA GLN A 45 -4.92 22.78 19.35
C GLN A 45 -4.33 22.34 20.68
N LEU A 46 -3.32 23.06 21.18
CA LEU A 46 -2.73 22.80 22.50
C LEU A 46 -3.65 23.24 23.64
N ALA A 47 -4.33 24.38 23.50
CA ALA A 47 -5.34 24.81 24.47
C ALA A 47 -6.51 23.81 24.58
N LEU A 48 -6.85 23.12 23.48
CA LEU A 48 -7.84 22.05 23.44
C LEU A 48 -7.38 20.73 24.11
N ASP A 49 -6.14 20.63 24.57
CA ASP A 49 -5.65 19.52 25.40
C ASP A 49 -5.83 19.77 26.91
N THR A 50 -6.46 20.90 27.27
CA THR A 50 -6.70 21.29 28.66
C THR A 50 -8.16 21.03 29.10
N HIS A 51 -8.43 21.15 30.39
CA HIS A 51 -9.77 21.03 30.96
C HIS A 51 -10.77 22.07 30.41
N MET A 52 -10.29 23.17 29.82
CA MET A 52 -11.11 24.24 29.23
C MET A 52 -11.57 23.91 27.80
N ALA A 53 -11.14 22.80 27.21
CA ALA A 53 -11.40 22.47 25.81
C ALA A 53 -12.88 22.52 25.38
N PRO A 54 -13.86 22.02 26.17
CA PRO A 54 -15.28 22.15 25.82
C PRO A 54 -15.78 23.59 25.77
N LEU A 55 -15.23 24.49 26.59
CA LEU A 55 -15.60 25.91 26.59
C LEU A 55 -14.99 26.63 25.39
N LEU A 56 -13.71 26.39 25.10
CA LEU A 56 -13.02 26.97 23.95
C LEU A 56 -13.63 26.51 22.62
N ALA A 57 -14.02 25.23 22.51
CA ALA A 57 -14.64 24.70 21.30
C ALA A 57 -15.95 25.40 20.92
N ARG A 58 -16.69 25.96 21.90
CA ARG A 58 -17.95 26.68 21.63
C ARG A 58 -17.75 27.93 20.79
N GLU A 59 -16.56 28.53 20.81
CA GLU A 59 -16.25 29.71 19.98
C GLU A 59 -16.17 29.38 18.48
N LEU A 60 -16.16 28.10 18.10
CA LEU A 60 -16.23 27.68 16.70
C LEU A 60 -17.66 27.53 16.17
N HIS A 61 -18.68 27.68 17.03
CA HIS A 61 -20.07 27.65 16.61
C HIS A 61 -20.37 28.71 15.55
N GLY A 62 -21.07 28.31 14.49
CA GLY A 62 -21.38 29.16 13.34
C GLY A 62 -20.24 29.31 12.34
N HIS A 63 -19.04 28.79 12.66
CA HIS A 63 -17.85 28.89 11.81
C HIS A 63 -17.37 27.53 11.30
N VAL A 64 -18.06 26.42 11.55
CA VAL A 64 -17.54 25.07 11.24
C VAL A 64 -17.31 24.87 9.75
N GLN A 65 -18.22 25.29 8.88
CA GLN A 65 -18.05 25.12 7.43
C GLN A 65 -16.88 25.95 6.89
N GLU A 66 -16.72 27.18 7.37
CA GLU A 66 -15.61 28.06 7.02
C GLU A 66 -14.28 27.48 7.52
N ALA A 67 -14.27 26.99 8.76
CA ALA A 67 -13.12 26.33 9.36
C ALA A 67 -12.72 25.06 8.58
N ALA A 68 -13.70 24.29 8.11
CA ALA A 68 -13.47 23.04 7.38
C ALA A 68 -12.72 23.22 6.05
N VAL A 69 -12.90 24.37 5.40
CA VAL A 69 -12.21 24.70 4.14
C VAL A 69 -10.93 25.52 4.33
N SER A 70 -10.66 26.01 5.54
CA SER A 70 -9.42 26.71 5.86
C SER A 70 -8.21 25.76 5.88
N PRO A 71 -7.04 26.16 5.35
CA PRO A 71 -5.79 25.39 5.47
C PRO A 71 -5.28 25.25 6.92
N HIS A 72 -5.83 26.02 7.86
CA HIS A 72 -5.38 26.04 9.26
C HIS A 72 -6.49 25.62 10.23
N ALA A 73 -7.69 26.21 10.13
CA ALA A 73 -8.76 25.97 11.09
C ALA A 73 -9.34 24.55 11.00
N ASN A 74 -9.18 23.86 9.86
CA ASN A 74 -9.60 22.47 9.70
C ASN A 74 -8.95 21.53 10.74
N TYR A 75 -7.70 21.81 11.14
CA TYR A 75 -7.00 21.02 12.15
C TYR A 75 -7.62 21.19 13.53
N VAL A 76 -8.12 22.39 13.84
CA VAL A 76 -8.80 22.68 15.11
C VAL A 76 -10.12 21.94 15.17
N VAL A 77 -10.92 21.94 14.09
CA VAL A 77 -12.18 21.18 14.04
C VAL A 77 -11.93 19.68 14.17
N GLN A 78 -10.92 19.14 13.48
CA GLN A 78 -10.52 17.74 13.65
C GLN A 78 -10.16 17.41 15.10
N LYS A 79 -9.39 18.29 15.77
CA LYS A 79 -9.02 18.13 17.18
C LYS A 79 -10.25 18.12 18.09
N VAL A 80 -11.20 19.02 17.87
CA VAL A 80 -12.48 19.06 18.60
C VAL A 80 -13.22 17.72 18.47
N VAL A 81 -13.31 17.15 17.26
CA VAL A 81 -13.98 15.87 17.03
C VAL A 81 -13.25 14.70 17.71
N SER A 82 -11.92 14.67 17.66
CA SER A 82 -11.14 13.54 18.20
C SER A 82 -10.92 13.59 19.72
N SER A 83 -10.96 14.78 20.32
CA SER A 83 -10.56 14.97 21.73
C SER A 83 -11.74 15.22 22.66
N LEU A 84 -12.89 15.69 22.16
CA LEU A 84 -14.05 15.97 23.01
C LEU A 84 -15.10 14.86 22.95
N THR A 85 -15.93 14.81 24.00
CA THR A 85 -17.13 13.96 23.99
C THR A 85 -18.08 14.42 22.89
N PHE A 86 -18.87 13.49 22.36
CA PHE A 86 -19.88 13.82 21.34
C PHE A 86 -20.84 14.92 21.79
N ALA A 87 -21.20 14.99 23.08
CA ALA A 87 -22.07 16.05 23.57
C ALA A 87 -21.45 17.44 23.33
N ALA A 88 -20.15 17.60 23.57
CA ALA A 88 -19.42 18.84 23.40
C ALA A 88 -19.03 19.14 21.94
N SER A 89 -18.94 18.12 21.07
CA SER A 89 -18.54 18.28 19.65
C SER A 89 -19.69 18.09 18.64
N SER A 90 -20.90 17.74 19.08
CA SER A 90 -22.05 17.43 18.19
C SER A 90 -22.41 18.57 17.23
N PHE A 91 -22.09 19.81 17.58
CA PHE A 91 -22.32 20.97 16.72
C PHE A 91 -21.54 20.90 15.41
N VAL A 92 -20.37 20.26 15.40
CA VAL A 92 -19.58 20.07 14.18
C VAL A 92 -20.39 19.29 13.14
N ALA A 93 -20.98 18.16 13.53
CA ALA A 93 -21.83 17.38 12.64
C ALA A 93 -23.07 18.18 12.21
N ARG A 94 -23.69 18.93 13.13
CA ARG A 94 -24.89 19.73 12.85
C ARG A 94 -24.64 20.81 11.80
N GLU A 95 -23.53 21.52 11.90
CA GLU A 95 -23.22 22.64 11.01
C GLU A 95 -22.71 22.19 9.63
N LEU A 96 -22.27 20.94 9.48
CA LEU A 96 -21.86 20.38 8.19
C LEU A 96 -23.05 19.90 7.33
N LEU A 97 -24.21 19.64 7.94
CA LEU A 97 -25.43 19.23 7.23
C LEU A 97 -25.85 20.25 6.16
N GLY A 98 -26.43 19.75 5.07
CA GLY A 98 -26.82 20.54 3.91
C GLY A 98 -25.65 20.96 3.00
N SER A 99 -24.45 20.44 3.25
CA SER A 99 -23.26 20.73 2.45
C SER A 99 -22.28 19.55 2.40
N CYS A 100 -22.74 18.35 2.74
CA CYS A 100 -21.87 17.21 3.01
C CYS A 100 -21.11 16.77 1.77
N ALA A 101 -21.78 16.55 0.63
CA ALA A 101 -21.14 16.10 -0.60
C ALA A 101 -20.10 17.11 -1.13
N ARG A 102 -20.42 18.42 -1.09
CA ARG A 102 -19.48 19.50 -1.45
C ARG A 102 -18.24 19.48 -0.56
N LEU A 103 -18.41 19.40 0.76
CA LEU A 103 -17.31 19.44 1.72
C LEU A 103 -16.50 18.13 1.72
N ALA A 104 -17.10 16.97 1.49
CA ALA A 104 -16.40 15.69 1.35
C ALA A 104 -15.45 15.68 0.12
N ARG A 105 -15.73 16.49 -0.90
CA ARG A 105 -14.85 16.72 -2.04
C ARG A 105 -13.74 17.74 -1.77
N HIS A 106 -13.72 18.39 -0.61
CA HIS A 106 -12.68 19.37 -0.28
C HIS A 106 -11.43 18.69 0.29
N ARG A 107 -10.24 19.16 -0.11
CA ARG A 107 -8.93 18.59 0.27
C ARG A 107 -8.66 18.57 1.79
N TYR A 108 -9.30 19.46 2.54
CA TYR A 108 -9.17 19.55 4.00
C TYR A 108 -10.42 19.02 4.71
N ALA A 109 -11.62 19.40 4.24
CA ALA A 109 -12.85 19.10 4.97
C ALA A 109 -13.18 17.61 4.96
N CYS A 110 -12.76 16.85 3.93
CA CYS A 110 -12.90 15.39 3.90
C CYS A 110 -12.34 14.72 5.17
N ARG A 111 -11.27 15.28 5.76
CA ARG A 111 -10.65 14.75 6.98
C ARG A 111 -11.56 14.88 8.20
N ILE A 112 -12.40 15.91 8.27
CA ILE A 112 -13.36 16.09 9.35
C ILE A 112 -14.44 15.00 9.28
N PHE A 113 -14.93 14.66 8.08
CA PHE A 113 -15.86 13.54 7.90
C PHE A 113 -15.24 12.21 8.33
N CYS A 114 -13.98 11.94 7.97
CA CYS A 114 -13.26 10.76 8.44
C CYS A 114 -13.20 10.70 9.98
N ARG A 115 -12.86 11.82 10.65
CA ARG A 115 -12.86 11.89 12.12
C ARG A 115 -14.27 11.67 12.71
N LEU A 116 -15.30 12.25 12.12
CA LEU A 116 -16.69 12.03 12.58
C LEU A 116 -17.10 10.57 12.47
N LEU A 117 -16.73 9.88 11.38
CA LEU A 117 -16.96 8.45 11.22
C LEU A 117 -16.20 7.61 12.26
N GLU A 118 -14.92 7.92 12.48
CA GLU A 118 -14.05 7.19 13.43
C GLU A 118 -14.53 7.32 14.88
N PHE A 119 -14.88 8.53 15.33
CA PHE A 119 -15.16 8.82 16.74
C PHE A 119 -16.66 8.89 17.06
N CYS A 120 -17.51 9.11 16.06
CA CYS A 120 -18.94 9.39 16.24
C CYS A 120 -19.84 8.65 15.24
N GLY A 121 -19.33 7.62 14.52
CA GLY A 121 -20.04 6.96 13.42
C GLY A 121 -21.39 6.32 13.76
N GLN A 122 -21.65 6.01 15.04
CA GLN A 122 -22.89 5.40 15.51
C GLN A 122 -23.88 6.41 16.13
N ARG A 123 -23.59 7.71 16.05
CA ARG A 123 -24.47 8.76 16.60
C ARG A 123 -25.48 9.19 15.54
N ASP A 124 -26.74 9.38 15.93
CA ASP A 124 -27.84 9.71 15.01
C ASP A 124 -27.53 10.88 14.07
N LEU A 125 -26.89 11.94 14.58
CA LEU A 125 -26.53 13.10 13.77
C LEU A 125 -25.44 12.78 12.73
N THR A 126 -24.46 11.96 13.10
CA THR A 126 -23.45 11.46 12.16
C THR A 126 -24.08 10.52 11.14
N LEU A 127 -25.04 9.70 11.55
CA LEU A 127 -25.76 8.81 10.65
C LEU A 127 -26.56 9.59 9.59
N GLN A 128 -27.23 10.68 9.96
CA GLN A 128 -27.91 11.60 9.03
C GLN A 128 -26.93 12.25 8.05
N LEU A 129 -25.76 12.66 8.54
CA LEU A 129 -24.71 13.23 7.71
C LEU A 129 -24.16 12.21 6.69
N ILE A 130 -24.05 10.94 7.08
CA ILE A 130 -23.64 9.87 6.17
C ILE A 130 -24.75 9.58 5.14
N ASP A 131 -26.02 9.63 5.54
CA ASP A 131 -27.15 9.49 4.61
C ASP A 131 -27.09 10.56 3.51
N GLU A 132 -26.90 11.84 3.87
CA GLU A 132 -26.72 12.94 2.92
C GLU A 132 -25.48 12.74 2.02
N LEU A 133 -24.34 12.30 2.57
CA LEU A 133 -23.14 12.03 1.78
C LEU A 133 -23.37 10.98 0.69
N LEU A 134 -24.13 9.93 1.02
CA LEU A 134 -24.29 8.78 0.15
C LEU A 134 -25.32 9.00 -0.97
N GLU A 135 -26.03 10.13 -0.99
CA GLU A 135 -26.83 10.56 -2.16
C GLU A 135 -25.97 10.70 -3.41
N GLU A 136 -24.72 11.17 -3.27
CA GLU A 136 -23.74 11.32 -4.35
C GLU A 136 -22.60 10.28 -4.25
N CYS A 137 -22.89 9.09 -3.70
CA CYS A 137 -21.88 8.07 -3.39
C CYS A 137 -21.03 7.69 -4.60
N GLU A 138 -21.62 7.54 -5.78
CA GLU A 138 -20.91 7.14 -7.00
C GLU A 138 -19.78 8.12 -7.37
N ASP A 139 -20.09 9.42 -7.33
CA ASP A 139 -19.12 10.47 -7.62
C ASP A 139 -18.04 10.55 -6.53
N LEU A 140 -18.45 10.40 -5.26
CA LEU A 140 -17.51 10.37 -4.15
C LEU A 140 -16.52 9.22 -4.27
N CYS A 141 -16.95 8.03 -4.72
CA CYS A 141 -16.08 6.88 -4.93
C CYS A 141 -14.93 7.17 -5.93
N ARG A 142 -15.20 7.97 -6.97
CA ARG A 142 -14.20 8.32 -7.99
C ARG A 142 -13.44 9.61 -7.65
N HIS A 143 -13.89 10.39 -6.67
CA HIS A 143 -13.30 11.68 -6.33
C HIS A 143 -11.92 11.58 -5.65
N ASN A 144 -11.02 12.54 -5.91
CA ASN A 144 -9.66 12.57 -5.35
C ASN A 144 -9.58 12.68 -3.82
N PHE A 145 -10.63 13.23 -3.20
CA PHE A 145 -10.73 13.36 -1.74
C PHE A 145 -11.95 12.63 -1.17
N GLY A 146 -13.02 12.48 -1.96
CA GLY A 146 -14.28 11.89 -1.52
C GLY A 146 -14.15 10.41 -1.22
N HIS A 147 -13.28 9.70 -1.95
CA HIS A 147 -13.05 8.28 -1.73
C HIS A 147 -12.52 7.99 -0.32
N HIS A 148 -11.77 8.91 0.31
CA HIS A 148 -11.34 8.73 1.71
C HIS A 148 -12.54 8.71 2.67
N VAL A 149 -13.57 9.52 2.41
CA VAL A 149 -14.79 9.54 3.22
C VAL A 149 -15.57 8.25 3.01
N VAL A 150 -15.74 7.80 1.76
CA VAL A 150 -16.42 6.52 1.46
C VAL A 150 -15.66 5.32 2.06
N GLN A 151 -14.33 5.35 2.03
CA GLN A 151 -13.52 4.36 2.72
C GLN A 151 -13.81 4.35 4.23
N SER A 152 -13.87 5.52 4.87
CA SER A 152 -14.22 5.63 6.29
C SER A 152 -15.65 5.13 6.57
N VAL A 153 -16.59 5.29 5.63
CA VAL A 153 -17.94 4.71 5.73
C VAL A 153 -17.88 3.17 5.71
N LEU A 154 -17.06 2.58 4.85
CA LEU A 154 -16.86 1.12 4.84
C LEU A 154 -16.28 0.62 6.16
N GLU A 155 -15.28 1.31 6.71
CA GLU A 155 -14.56 0.89 7.92
C GLU A 155 -15.39 1.10 9.21
N HIS A 156 -16.04 2.26 9.35
CA HIS A 156 -16.65 2.70 10.62
C HIS A 156 -18.16 2.96 10.55
N GLY A 157 -18.73 3.03 9.35
CA GLY A 157 -20.16 3.29 9.14
C GLY A 157 -21.05 2.11 9.51
N HIS A 158 -22.35 2.39 9.61
CA HIS A 158 -23.38 1.38 9.90
C HIS A 158 -23.56 0.42 8.71
N GLU A 159 -24.06 -0.79 8.96
CA GLU A 159 -24.26 -1.82 7.93
C GLU A 159 -25.09 -1.31 6.74
N ARG A 160 -26.17 -0.56 7.01
CA ARG A 160 -27.00 0.09 5.98
C ARG A 160 -26.20 1.00 5.04
N HIS A 161 -25.21 1.72 5.56
CA HIS A 161 -24.35 2.61 4.77
C HIS A 161 -23.35 1.82 3.93
N ARG A 162 -22.76 0.76 4.51
CA ARG A 162 -21.88 -0.16 3.76
C ARG A 162 -22.63 -0.84 2.62
N LYS A 163 -23.91 -1.18 2.83
CA LYS A 163 -24.78 -1.75 1.81
C LYS A 163 -24.96 -0.82 0.62
N VAL A 164 -25.21 0.47 0.86
CA VAL A 164 -25.31 1.48 -0.21
C VAL A 164 -24.01 1.55 -1.02
N VAL A 165 -22.85 1.64 -0.33
CA VAL A 165 -21.55 1.65 -1.01
C VAL A 165 -21.33 0.38 -1.82
N ALA A 166 -21.68 -0.79 -1.27
CA ALA A 166 -21.57 -2.07 -1.98
C ALA A 166 -22.45 -2.12 -3.23
N ASP A 167 -23.68 -1.62 -3.16
CA ASP A 167 -24.61 -1.57 -4.31
C ASP A 167 -24.07 -0.66 -5.42
N VAL A 168 -23.54 0.50 -5.07
CA VAL A 168 -22.86 1.40 -6.02
C VAL A 168 -21.67 0.69 -6.66
N LEU A 169 -20.80 0.04 -5.88
CA LEU A 169 -19.65 -0.67 -6.44
C LEU A 169 -20.06 -1.83 -7.35
N LYS A 170 -21.13 -2.55 -7.03
CA LYS A 170 -21.63 -3.67 -7.85
C LYS A 170 -22.21 -3.22 -9.20
N SER A 171 -22.63 -1.97 -9.34
CA SER A 171 -23.20 -1.45 -10.60
C SER A 171 -22.16 -1.40 -11.75
N ASP A 172 -20.89 -1.14 -11.43
CA ASP A 172 -19.79 -1.01 -12.40
C ASP A 172 -18.46 -1.49 -11.79
N LEU A 173 -18.48 -2.71 -11.27
CA LEU A 173 -17.44 -3.23 -10.37
C LEU A 173 -16.04 -3.26 -11.01
N LEU A 174 -15.95 -3.66 -12.29
CA LEU A 174 -14.68 -3.72 -12.99
C LEU A 174 -14.07 -2.33 -13.23
N SER A 175 -14.87 -1.33 -13.57
CA SER A 175 -14.39 0.04 -13.70
C SER A 175 -13.90 0.58 -12.36
N PHE A 176 -14.67 0.39 -11.29
CA PHE A 176 -14.24 0.80 -9.95
C PHE A 176 -12.95 0.11 -9.53
N ALA A 177 -12.83 -1.20 -9.77
CA ALA A 177 -11.62 -1.97 -9.44
C ALA A 177 -10.38 -1.47 -10.19
N LYS A 178 -10.54 -0.92 -11.41
CA LYS A 178 -9.44 -0.35 -12.21
C LYS A 178 -9.25 1.16 -12.03
N HIS A 179 -10.10 1.82 -11.26
CA HIS A 179 -10.05 3.26 -11.08
C HIS A 179 -9.05 3.67 -9.98
N ARG A 180 -8.27 4.73 -10.23
CA ARG A 180 -7.17 5.18 -9.34
C ARG A 180 -7.54 5.38 -7.87
N ASN A 181 -8.76 5.82 -7.60
CA ASN A 181 -9.25 6.11 -6.25
C ASN A 181 -10.19 5.02 -5.72
N ALA A 182 -10.95 4.38 -6.62
CA ALA A 182 -12.03 3.48 -6.22
C ALA A 182 -11.56 2.03 -6.06
N SER A 183 -10.39 1.67 -6.62
CA SER A 183 -9.78 0.36 -6.41
C SER A 183 -9.60 0.06 -4.91
N TYR A 184 -9.19 1.06 -4.14
CA TYR A 184 -9.08 0.98 -2.68
C TYR A 184 -10.42 0.68 -2.00
N LEU A 185 -11.52 1.23 -2.53
CA LEU A 185 -12.87 0.99 -2.01
C LEU A 185 -13.31 -0.44 -2.26
N VAL A 186 -12.96 -1.01 -3.42
CA VAL A 186 -13.24 -2.42 -3.73
C VAL A 186 -12.50 -3.34 -2.75
N GLU A 187 -11.21 -3.09 -2.47
CA GLU A 187 -10.45 -3.86 -1.46
C GLU A 187 -11.10 -3.79 -0.08
N LYS A 188 -11.57 -2.60 0.31
CA LYS A 188 -12.23 -2.40 1.60
C LYS A 188 -13.61 -3.04 1.64
N ALA A 189 -14.38 -2.99 0.55
CA ALA A 189 -15.68 -3.63 0.48
C ALA A 189 -15.59 -5.16 0.63
N LEU A 190 -14.54 -5.79 0.08
CA LEU A 190 -14.26 -7.22 0.27
C LEU A 190 -13.97 -7.61 1.73
N THR A 191 -13.61 -6.63 2.57
CA THR A 191 -13.25 -6.82 3.98
C THR A 191 -14.38 -6.45 4.94
N TYR A 192 -15.07 -5.32 4.70
CA TYR A 192 -15.97 -4.69 5.70
C TYR A 192 -17.47 -4.78 5.39
N CYS A 193 -17.87 -5.09 4.14
CA CYS A 193 -19.29 -5.23 3.79
C CYS A 193 -19.91 -6.50 4.41
N ALA A 194 -21.23 -6.64 4.34
CA ALA A 194 -21.89 -7.86 4.78
C ALA A 194 -21.42 -9.08 3.95
N PRO A 195 -21.39 -10.31 4.53
CA PRO A 195 -20.91 -11.50 3.82
C PRO A 195 -21.60 -11.74 2.47
N GLN A 196 -22.88 -11.42 2.35
CA GLN A 196 -23.65 -11.54 1.11
C GLN A 196 -23.11 -10.61 0.02
N ASP A 197 -22.80 -9.35 0.37
CA ASP A 197 -22.21 -8.40 -0.57
C ASP A 197 -20.77 -8.77 -0.92
N GLN A 198 -19.98 -9.21 0.07
CA GLN A 198 -18.62 -9.69 -0.18
C GLN A 198 -18.63 -10.88 -1.15
N HIS A 199 -19.54 -11.84 -0.98
CA HIS A 199 -19.68 -12.96 -1.88
C HIS A 199 -20.08 -12.53 -3.30
N ALA A 200 -21.00 -11.56 -3.43
CA ALA A 200 -21.39 -11.02 -4.73
C ALA A 200 -20.23 -10.31 -5.45
N LEU A 201 -19.41 -9.55 -4.71
CA LEU A 201 -18.19 -8.92 -5.25
C LEU A 201 -17.18 -9.98 -5.70
N LEU A 202 -16.93 -11.00 -4.87
CA LEU A 202 -16.02 -12.10 -5.17
C LEU A 202 -16.48 -12.95 -6.36
N ALA A 203 -17.78 -13.19 -6.52
CA ALA A 203 -18.31 -13.97 -7.64
C ALA A 203 -18.03 -13.32 -9.01
N GLN A 204 -17.92 -11.99 -9.05
CA GLN A 204 -17.56 -11.23 -10.25
C GLN A 204 -16.04 -11.09 -10.41
N LEU A 205 -15.34 -10.71 -9.33
CA LEU A 205 -13.91 -10.40 -9.37
C LEU A 205 -13.01 -11.64 -9.34
N GLY A 206 -13.49 -12.72 -8.73
CA GLY A 206 -12.76 -13.95 -8.51
C GLY A 206 -12.66 -14.84 -9.75
N ARG A 207 -13.00 -14.38 -10.95
CA ARG A 207 -12.83 -15.17 -12.17
C ARG A 207 -11.40 -15.02 -12.69
N THR A 208 -10.79 -16.12 -13.16
CA THR A 208 -9.39 -16.14 -13.60
C THR A 208 -9.09 -15.04 -14.63
N GLU A 209 -9.96 -14.88 -15.63
CA GLU A 209 -9.85 -13.87 -16.67
C GLU A 209 -9.91 -12.44 -16.13
N VAL A 210 -10.76 -12.20 -15.12
CA VAL A 210 -10.90 -10.89 -14.48
C VAL A 210 -9.68 -10.56 -13.62
N ILE A 211 -9.16 -11.52 -12.85
CA ILE A 211 -7.95 -11.31 -12.05
C ILE A 211 -6.76 -10.98 -12.94
N VAL A 212 -6.60 -11.66 -14.08
CA VAL A 212 -5.53 -11.38 -15.05
C VAL A 212 -5.68 -9.99 -15.67
N ASP A 213 -6.90 -9.60 -16.03
CA ASP A 213 -7.20 -8.27 -16.57
C ASP A 213 -6.96 -7.15 -15.54
N LEU A 214 -7.37 -7.35 -14.27
CA LEU A 214 -7.07 -6.44 -13.16
C LEU A 214 -5.58 -6.34 -12.92
N ALA A 215 -4.87 -7.46 -12.90
CA ALA A 215 -3.42 -7.51 -12.75
C ALA A 215 -2.71 -6.62 -13.80
N ARG A 216 -3.17 -6.62 -15.05
CA ARG A 216 -2.57 -5.76 -16.11
C ARG A 216 -2.90 -4.28 -15.98
N SER A 217 -3.88 -3.91 -15.15
CA SER A 217 -4.25 -2.51 -14.91
C SER A 217 -3.32 -1.84 -13.90
N GLN A 218 -2.98 -0.57 -14.15
CA GLN A 218 -2.18 0.26 -13.26
C GLN A 218 -2.72 0.28 -11.81
N PHE A 219 -4.04 0.28 -11.65
CA PHE A 219 -4.70 0.32 -10.34
C PHE A 219 -5.41 -0.98 -9.98
N GLY A 220 -5.91 -1.72 -10.98
CA GLY A 220 -6.53 -3.03 -10.76
C GLY A 220 -5.58 -4.06 -10.12
N CYS A 221 -4.26 -3.87 -10.28
CA CYS A 221 -3.26 -4.77 -9.73
C CYS A 221 -3.31 -4.87 -8.19
N TYR A 222 -3.77 -3.83 -7.51
CA TYR A 222 -3.95 -3.83 -6.05
C TYR A 222 -5.14 -4.72 -5.65
N VAL A 223 -6.26 -4.61 -6.37
CA VAL A 223 -7.44 -5.47 -6.18
C VAL A 223 -7.10 -6.93 -6.50
N ALA A 224 -6.39 -7.18 -7.61
CA ALA A 224 -5.93 -8.53 -7.97
C ALA A 224 -5.05 -9.14 -6.86
N LYS A 225 -4.13 -8.35 -6.29
CA LYS A 225 -3.32 -8.79 -5.16
C LYS A 225 -4.19 -9.15 -3.94
N SER A 226 -5.15 -8.30 -3.59
CA SER A 226 -6.08 -8.53 -2.48
C SER A 226 -6.88 -9.84 -2.67
N LEU A 227 -7.42 -10.06 -3.87
CA LEU A 227 -8.14 -11.29 -4.23
C LEU A 227 -7.28 -12.55 -4.13
N LEU A 228 -6.02 -12.47 -4.55
CA LEU A 228 -5.10 -13.61 -4.46
C LEU A 228 -4.67 -13.90 -3.01
N GLN A 229 -4.75 -12.92 -2.12
CA GLN A 229 -4.54 -13.12 -0.68
C GLN A 229 -5.78 -13.67 0.03
N ASP A 230 -6.97 -13.47 -0.55
CA ASP A 230 -8.24 -13.93 0.03
C ASP A 230 -8.35 -15.46 -0.02
N SER A 231 -8.64 -16.10 1.12
CA SER A 231 -8.76 -17.56 1.24
C SER A 231 -9.99 -18.10 0.51
N ARG A 232 -11.01 -17.27 0.25
CA ARG A 232 -12.26 -17.67 -0.41
C ARG A 232 -12.10 -17.89 -1.92
N VAL A 233 -10.96 -17.50 -2.49
CA VAL A 233 -10.69 -17.49 -3.95
C VAL A 233 -9.62 -18.53 -4.33
N GLU A 234 -9.50 -19.60 -3.55
CA GLU A 234 -8.38 -20.55 -3.59
C GLU A 234 -8.16 -21.26 -4.94
N ARG A 235 -9.24 -21.68 -5.62
CA ARG A 235 -9.16 -22.36 -6.93
C ARG A 235 -8.54 -21.48 -8.02
N VAL A 236 -8.75 -20.18 -7.94
CA VAL A 236 -8.39 -19.21 -8.98
C VAL A 236 -6.93 -18.76 -8.83
N LYS A 237 -6.35 -18.93 -7.63
CA LYS A 237 -4.92 -18.62 -7.38
C LYS A 237 -4.02 -19.43 -8.31
N VAL A 238 -4.26 -20.73 -8.42
CA VAL A 238 -3.44 -21.64 -9.22
C VAL A 238 -3.55 -21.31 -10.72
N GLU A 239 -4.77 -21.11 -11.22
CA GLU A 239 -5.02 -20.78 -12.62
C GLU A 239 -4.56 -19.38 -13.00
N GLY A 240 -4.85 -18.38 -12.18
CA GLY A 240 -4.43 -16.99 -12.39
C GLY A 240 -2.91 -16.86 -12.40
N ILE A 241 -2.20 -17.53 -11.49
CA ILE A 241 -0.74 -17.57 -11.49
C ILE A 241 -0.22 -18.27 -12.76
N ASN A 242 -0.84 -19.37 -13.18
CA ASN A 242 -0.45 -20.06 -14.41
C ASN A 242 -0.73 -19.20 -15.67
N CYS A 243 -1.78 -18.39 -15.69
CA CYS A 243 -2.11 -17.48 -16.78
C CYS A 243 -1.16 -16.27 -16.84
N LEU A 244 -0.85 -15.65 -15.70
CA LEU A 244 0.24 -14.66 -15.60
C LEU A 244 1.57 -15.27 -16.04
N GLY A 245 1.77 -16.54 -15.67
CA GLY A 245 2.88 -17.41 -16.04
C GLY A 245 3.05 -17.67 -17.54
N ARG A 246 2.01 -17.49 -18.36
CA ARG A 246 2.05 -17.66 -19.82
C ARG A 246 2.19 -16.34 -20.59
N GLY A 247 2.06 -15.19 -19.90
CA GLY A 247 2.04 -13.84 -20.49
C GLY A 247 3.28 -12.98 -20.20
N TRP A 248 4.47 -13.57 -20.11
CA TRP A 248 5.73 -12.91 -19.70
C TRP A 248 6.27 -11.85 -20.68
N SER A 249 5.57 -11.56 -21.77
CA SER A 249 5.97 -10.50 -22.70
C SER A 249 5.75 -9.09 -22.14
N GLU A 250 4.93 -8.92 -21.10
CA GLU A 250 4.59 -7.61 -20.52
C GLU A 250 5.21 -7.43 -19.12
N TYR A 251 5.93 -6.31 -18.92
CA TYR A 251 6.62 -5.96 -17.66
C TYR A 251 5.73 -6.02 -16.41
N ILE A 252 4.44 -5.73 -16.56
CA ILE A 252 3.46 -5.71 -15.46
C ILE A 252 3.23 -7.13 -14.91
N CYS A 253 3.17 -8.15 -15.78
CA CYS A 253 3.02 -9.55 -15.40
C CYS A 253 4.21 -10.05 -14.56
N ILE A 254 5.42 -9.61 -14.91
CA ILE A 254 6.66 -9.97 -14.22
C ILE A 254 6.72 -9.35 -12.81
N PHE A 255 6.41 -8.06 -12.70
CA PHE A 255 6.43 -7.36 -11.41
C PHE A 255 5.36 -7.91 -10.45
N LEU A 256 4.21 -8.31 -11.00
CA LEU A 256 3.15 -8.94 -10.22
C LEU A 256 3.50 -10.36 -9.81
N PHE A 257 4.13 -11.15 -10.69
CA PHE A 257 4.62 -12.47 -10.31
C PHE A 257 5.61 -12.39 -9.14
N LEU A 258 6.61 -11.49 -9.20
CA LEU A 258 7.55 -11.29 -8.09
C LEU A 258 6.84 -10.87 -6.80
N ARG A 259 5.89 -9.93 -6.90
CA ARG A 259 5.17 -9.42 -5.73
C ARG A 259 4.21 -10.46 -5.14
N LEU A 260 3.64 -11.33 -5.97
CA LEU A 260 2.79 -12.45 -5.57
C LEU A 260 3.60 -13.62 -5.02
N TRP A 261 4.80 -13.87 -5.55
CA TRP A 261 5.71 -14.92 -5.09
C TRP A 261 6.05 -14.76 -3.60
N ASP A 262 6.47 -13.56 -3.19
CA ASP A 262 6.75 -13.24 -1.78
C ASP A 262 5.51 -13.29 -0.89
N THR A 263 4.34 -12.99 -1.46
CA THR A 263 3.08 -12.87 -0.71
C THR A 263 2.41 -14.23 -0.50
N LEU A 264 2.49 -15.13 -1.47
CA LEU A 264 1.75 -16.39 -1.49
C LEU A 264 2.52 -17.56 -0.87
N LYS A 265 3.78 -17.35 -0.42
CA LYS A 265 4.67 -18.42 0.08
C LYS A 265 4.63 -19.65 -0.82
N MET A 266 4.67 -19.42 -2.14
CA MET A 266 4.50 -20.49 -3.12
C MET A 266 5.61 -21.53 -2.94
N GLU A 267 5.25 -22.72 -2.48
CA GLU A 267 6.19 -23.84 -2.45
C GLU A 267 6.60 -24.20 -3.88
N ALA A 268 7.81 -24.75 -4.03
CA ALA A 268 8.49 -25.06 -5.30
C ALA A 268 7.70 -25.94 -6.30
N PHE A 269 6.51 -26.41 -5.93
CA PHE A 269 5.63 -27.25 -6.74
C PHE A 269 5.23 -26.62 -8.09
N PHE A 270 5.21 -25.29 -8.21
CA PHE A 270 4.87 -24.61 -9.46
C PHE A 270 5.95 -24.67 -10.54
N LEU A 271 7.20 -25.04 -10.19
CA LEU A 271 8.31 -25.08 -11.14
C LEU A 271 8.25 -26.29 -12.10
N HIS A 272 7.57 -27.38 -11.72
CA HIS A 272 7.55 -28.62 -12.51
C HIS A 272 6.80 -28.51 -13.85
N GLY A 273 5.84 -27.59 -13.97
CA GLY A 273 5.17 -27.29 -15.25
C GLY A 273 5.86 -26.20 -16.08
N TRP A 274 6.85 -25.50 -15.50
CA TRP A 274 7.48 -24.30 -16.05
C TRP A 274 8.88 -24.59 -16.60
N PHE A 275 9.57 -25.59 -16.03
CA PHE A 275 10.73 -26.25 -16.61
C PHE A 275 10.32 -27.67 -16.98
N PRO A 276 10.32 -28.07 -18.28
CA PRO A 276 10.02 -29.43 -18.66
C PRO A 276 11.20 -30.33 -18.24
N PHE A 277 11.26 -30.75 -16.98
CA PHE A 277 12.10 -31.85 -16.55
C PHE A 277 11.35 -33.15 -16.81
N GLY A 278 11.28 -33.55 -18.09
CA GLY A 278 10.54 -34.73 -18.50
C GLY A 278 10.96 -35.20 -19.89
N GLY A 279 12.10 -35.86 -19.99
CA GLY A 279 12.54 -36.53 -21.21
C GLY A 279 13.80 -37.35 -20.96
N SER A 280 13.71 -38.66 -21.16
CA SER A 280 14.82 -39.59 -21.07
C SER A 280 16.02 -39.11 -21.90
N LEU A 281 17.21 -39.17 -21.29
CA LEU A 281 18.54 -38.82 -21.79
C LEU A 281 18.96 -39.62 -23.05
N LYS A 282 18.27 -39.51 -24.20
CA LYS A 282 18.74 -40.11 -25.47
C LYS A 282 18.47 -39.35 -26.76
N SER A 283 17.89 -38.15 -26.75
CA SER A 283 17.86 -37.32 -27.97
C SER A 283 18.05 -35.85 -27.67
N LYS A 284 18.92 -35.18 -28.44
CA LYS A 284 19.23 -33.76 -28.32
C LYS A 284 17.94 -32.94 -28.47
N PRO A 285 17.54 -32.11 -27.49
CA PRO A 285 16.42 -31.20 -27.69
C PRO A 285 16.89 -30.03 -28.56
N HIS A 286 16.16 -29.75 -29.64
CA HIS A 286 16.22 -28.46 -30.31
C HIS A 286 15.70 -27.37 -29.35
N PRO A 287 16.26 -26.14 -29.38
CA PRO A 287 15.87 -25.07 -28.47
C PRO A 287 14.58 -24.41 -28.98
N THR A 288 13.44 -25.09 -28.82
CA THR A 288 12.11 -24.51 -29.08
C THR A 288 11.33 -24.31 -27.78
N GLY A 289 12.03 -24.08 -26.66
CA GLY A 289 11.45 -23.78 -25.37
C GLY A 289 11.24 -22.28 -25.13
N PHE A 290 10.13 -21.96 -24.45
CA PHE A 290 9.59 -20.62 -24.11
C PHE A 290 10.63 -19.56 -23.66
N MET A 291 11.76 -19.98 -23.09
CA MET A 291 12.86 -19.09 -22.66
C MET A 291 13.58 -18.34 -23.80
N SER A 292 13.52 -18.82 -25.05
CA SER A 292 14.21 -18.14 -26.16
C SER A 292 13.55 -16.81 -26.55
N GLY A 293 12.24 -16.66 -26.33
CA GLY A 293 11.50 -15.44 -26.66
C GLY A 293 11.56 -14.35 -25.58
N THR A 294 11.64 -14.72 -24.30
CA THR A 294 11.59 -13.79 -23.15
C THR A 294 12.90 -13.07 -22.86
N CYS A 295 14.02 -13.59 -23.34
CA CYS A 295 15.38 -13.12 -23.02
C CYS A 295 15.96 -12.08 -24.01
N THR A 296 15.11 -11.46 -24.83
CA THR A 296 15.53 -10.48 -25.85
C THR A 296 15.67 -9.05 -25.32
N ASN A 297 15.29 -8.80 -24.06
CA ASN A 297 15.34 -7.49 -23.41
C ASN A 297 16.20 -7.53 -22.13
N CYS A 298 17.13 -6.58 -21.97
CA CYS A 298 18.10 -6.56 -20.86
C CYS A 298 17.45 -6.53 -19.46
N ARG A 299 16.21 -6.03 -19.32
CA ARG A 299 15.51 -5.97 -18.03
C ARG A 299 14.72 -7.23 -17.71
N SER A 300 14.15 -7.92 -18.71
CA SER A 300 13.51 -9.23 -18.49
C SER A 300 14.56 -10.28 -18.09
N TRP A 301 15.79 -10.14 -18.58
CA TRP A 301 16.92 -10.99 -18.19
C TRP A 301 17.34 -10.79 -16.72
N HIS A 302 17.33 -9.54 -16.22
CA HIS A 302 17.61 -9.24 -14.81
C HIS A 302 16.55 -9.88 -13.88
N THR A 303 15.29 -9.89 -14.32
CA THR A 303 14.22 -10.56 -13.58
C THR A 303 14.28 -12.08 -13.69
N CYS A 304 14.62 -12.64 -14.85
CA CYS A 304 14.91 -14.07 -14.95
C CYS A 304 16.04 -14.48 -13.98
N MET A 305 17.05 -13.63 -13.80
CA MET A 305 18.14 -13.83 -12.85
C MET A 305 17.72 -13.68 -11.37
N GLU A 306 16.85 -12.73 -11.03
CA GLU A 306 16.26 -12.64 -9.68
C GLU A 306 15.35 -13.83 -9.37
N CYS A 307 14.51 -14.25 -10.32
CA CYS A 307 13.71 -15.47 -10.21
C CYS A 307 14.60 -16.70 -10.06
N LEU A 308 15.66 -16.85 -10.86
CA LEU A 308 16.66 -17.91 -10.72
C LEU A 308 17.37 -17.86 -9.37
N GLY A 309 17.68 -16.66 -8.86
CA GLY A 309 18.26 -16.45 -7.54
C GLY A 309 17.33 -16.83 -6.39
N LEU A 310 16.05 -16.47 -6.47
CA LEU A 310 15.00 -16.82 -5.51
C LEU A 310 14.63 -18.31 -5.57
N VAL A 311 14.66 -18.91 -6.74
CA VAL A 311 14.51 -20.36 -6.95
C VAL A 311 15.72 -21.09 -6.40
N HIS A 312 16.95 -20.60 -6.62
CA HIS A 312 18.16 -21.15 -6.00
C HIS A 312 18.14 -21.05 -4.47
N LEU A 313 17.66 -19.92 -3.93
CA LEU A 313 17.58 -19.71 -2.48
C LEU A 313 16.48 -20.59 -1.83
N ASN A 314 15.32 -20.75 -2.47
CA ASN A 314 14.26 -21.63 -2.00
C ASN A 314 14.61 -23.11 -2.14
N ILE A 315 15.26 -23.53 -3.24
CA ILE A 315 15.79 -24.90 -3.39
C ILE A 315 16.89 -25.17 -2.36
N MET A 316 17.75 -24.19 -2.08
CA MET A 316 18.73 -24.28 -0.99
C MET A 316 18.04 -24.43 0.36
N LEU A 317 17.02 -23.61 0.69
CA LEU A 317 16.32 -23.65 1.98
C LEU A 317 15.50 -24.94 2.19
N ILE A 318 14.79 -25.41 1.15
CA ILE A 318 14.04 -26.68 1.18
C ILE A 318 15.00 -27.87 1.38
N ARG A 319 16.19 -27.84 0.77
CA ARG A 319 17.22 -28.89 0.94
C ARG A 319 18.06 -28.73 2.21
N PHE A 320 18.10 -27.53 2.79
CA PHE A 320 18.74 -27.26 4.08
C PHE A 320 17.88 -27.78 5.24
N CYS A 321 16.54 -27.72 5.10
CA CYS A 321 15.60 -28.35 6.05
C CYS A 321 15.55 -29.89 5.96
N SER A 322 15.92 -30.50 4.82
CA SER A 322 15.97 -31.97 4.67
C SER A 322 17.36 -32.59 4.97
N ALA A 323 18.01 -32.12 6.04
CA ALA A 323 19.23 -32.64 6.67
C ALA A 323 20.07 -33.70 5.91
N THR A 324 21.36 -33.38 5.71
CA THR A 324 22.47 -34.36 5.66
C THR A 324 22.33 -35.54 4.70
N ARG A 325 22.68 -35.33 3.42
CA ARG A 325 23.56 -36.19 2.60
C ARG A 325 23.38 -35.81 1.11
N ARG A 326 24.49 -35.78 0.37
CA ARG A 326 24.62 -35.59 -1.10
C ARG A 326 24.94 -34.17 -1.57
N ILE A 327 26.19 -33.77 -1.31
CA ILE A 327 26.87 -32.62 -1.91
C ILE A 327 27.31 -32.89 -3.37
N LEU A 328 27.29 -34.13 -3.87
CA LEU A 328 27.84 -34.47 -5.19
C LEU A 328 26.97 -34.12 -6.42
N GLY A 329 25.65 -33.92 -6.26
CA GLY A 329 24.75 -33.68 -7.40
C GLY A 329 24.77 -32.24 -7.96
N LEU A 330 25.43 -31.32 -7.26
CA LEU A 330 25.44 -29.89 -7.58
C LEU A 330 26.57 -29.48 -8.53
N LEU A 331 27.61 -30.30 -8.68
CA LEU A 331 28.70 -30.02 -9.63
C LEU A 331 28.31 -30.34 -11.08
N LEU A 332 27.43 -31.34 -11.29
CA LEU A 332 27.01 -31.77 -12.62
C LEU A 332 26.04 -30.80 -13.31
N THR A 333 25.23 -30.06 -12.55
CA THR A 333 24.22 -29.13 -13.10
C THR A 333 24.82 -27.78 -13.54
N ILE A 334 25.96 -27.38 -12.95
CA ILE A 334 26.66 -26.15 -13.34
C ILE A 334 27.39 -26.36 -14.68
N GLU A 335 28.00 -27.52 -14.90
CA GLU A 335 28.68 -27.83 -16.17
C GLU A 335 27.71 -27.97 -17.36
N GLU A 336 26.47 -28.44 -17.14
CA GLU A 336 25.44 -28.54 -18.19
C GLU A 336 24.81 -27.20 -18.59
N LEU A 337 24.93 -26.16 -17.76
CA LEU A 337 24.38 -24.81 -18.02
C LEU A 337 25.35 -23.90 -18.79
N ILE A 338 26.65 -24.18 -18.74
CA ILE A 338 27.72 -23.44 -19.43
C ILE A 338 27.51 -23.36 -20.96
N PRO A 339 27.09 -24.42 -21.68
CA PRO A 339 26.91 -24.36 -23.14
C PRO A 339 25.78 -23.43 -23.59
N THR A 340 24.78 -23.16 -22.74
CA THR A 340 23.65 -22.25 -23.00
C THR A 340 24.00 -20.78 -22.76
N ILE A 341 25.05 -20.49 -21.98
CA ILE A 341 25.51 -19.13 -21.67
C ILE A 341 26.44 -18.59 -22.77
N VAL A 342 27.20 -19.48 -23.43
CA VAL A 342 28.17 -19.11 -24.47
C VAL A 342 27.56 -18.36 -25.68
N PRO A 343 26.35 -18.65 -26.20
CA PRO A 343 25.78 -17.91 -27.32
C PRO A 343 25.33 -16.49 -26.98
N LEU A 344 25.13 -16.15 -25.69
CA LEU A 344 24.73 -14.82 -25.23
C LEU A 344 25.92 -13.84 -25.12
N SER A 345 27.15 -14.33 -25.31
CA SER A 345 28.40 -13.54 -25.24
C SER A 345 28.57 -12.52 -26.36
N THR A 346 27.76 -12.57 -27.41
CA THR A 346 27.83 -11.67 -28.58
C THR A 346 26.94 -10.43 -28.45
N MET A 347 26.09 -10.34 -27.42
CA MET A 347 25.28 -9.14 -27.13
C MET A 347 26.02 -8.23 -26.14
N GLY A 348 26.57 -7.12 -26.64
CA GLY A 348 27.50 -6.24 -25.93
C GLY A 348 27.03 -5.63 -24.60
N SER A 349 25.76 -5.78 -24.21
CA SER A 349 25.20 -5.30 -22.94
C SER A 349 25.32 -6.30 -21.77
N CYS A 350 25.66 -7.56 -22.02
CA CYS A 350 25.69 -8.61 -20.98
C CYS A 350 27.11 -9.00 -20.51
N HIS A 351 28.17 -8.50 -21.17
CA HIS A 351 29.55 -8.91 -20.90
C HIS A 351 30.04 -8.58 -19.47
N TRP A 352 29.64 -7.44 -18.90
CA TRP A 352 30.08 -7.04 -17.55
C TRP A 352 29.42 -7.86 -16.44
N MET A 353 28.18 -8.32 -16.64
CA MET A 353 27.46 -9.14 -15.66
C MET A 353 27.93 -10.60 -15.66
N ILE A 354 28.44 -11.12 -16.79
CA ILE A 354 29.06 -12.45 -16.86
C ILE A 354 30.39 -12.47 -16.10
N GLU A 355 31.19 -11.40 -16.17
CA GLU A 355 32.42 -11.28 -15.37
C GLU A 355 32.13 -11.23 -13.87
N LEU A 356 31.01 -10.63 -13.44
CA LEU A 356 30.57 -10.64 -12.03
C LEU A 356 30.20 -12.05 -11.52
N VAL A 357 29.64 -12.89 -12.39
CA VAL A 357 29.34 -14.30 -12.08
C VAL A 357 30.61 -15.13 -12.01
N LYS A 358 31.59 -14.88 -12.90
CA LYS A 358 32.91 -15.51 -12.85
C LYS A 358 33.72 -15.10 -11.60
N ASP A 359 33.62 -13.83 -11.18
CA ASP A 359 34.29 -13.32 -9.97
C ASP A 359 33.79 -14.04 -8.70
N ARG A 360 32.48 -14.34 -8.59
CA ARG A 360 31.94 -15.09 -7.44
C ARG A 360 32.40 -16.54 -7.37
N THR A 361 32.76 -17.16 -8.49
CA THR A 361 33.41 -18.48 -8.49
C THR A 361 34.90 -18.40 -8.12
N ALA A 362 35.55 -17.25 -8.32
CA ALA A 362 36.97 -17.04 -8.03
C ALA A 362 37.26 -16.62 -6.58
N GLU A 363 36.27 -16.14 -5.81
CA GLU A 363 36.42 -15.71 -4.41
C GLU A 363 36.79 -16.83 -3.40
N ARG A 364 37.11 -18.05 -3.86
CA ARG A 364 37.68 -19.12 -3.02
C ARG A 364 39.20 -19.30 -3.15
N GLY A 365 39.94 -18.41 -3.80
CA GLY A 365 41.40 -18.52 -3.86
C GLY A 365 42.19 -17.22 -4.10
N VAL A 366 42.83 -16.72 -3.03
CA VAL A 366 44.05 -15.87 -2.97
C VAL A 366 44.02 -14.47 -3.64
N TRP A 367 44.44 -13.47 -2.86
CA TRP A 367 44.47 -12.04 -3.18
C TRP A 367 45.48 -11.63 -4.27
N GLY A 368 45.01 -10.89 -5.28
CA GLY A 368 45.83 -10.10 -6.22
C GLY A 368 45.07 -8.86 -6.69
N ARG A 369 45.75 -7.70 -6.81
CA ARG A 369 45.12 -6.38 -7.09
C ARG A 369 44.42 -6.32 -8.46
N PRO A 370 43.25 -5.66 -8.58
CA PRO A 370 42.56 -5.49 -9.86
C PRO A 370 43.15 -4.33 -10.70
N PRO A 371 43.11 -4.39 -12.05
CA PRO A 371 43.55 -3.31 -12.92
C PRO A 371 42.51 -2.18 -13.03
N LYS A 372 42.99 -0.96 -13.33
CA LYS A 372 42.18 0.27 -13.47
C LYS A 372 41.53 0.36 -14.86
N ALA A 373 40.21 0.57 -14.92
CA ALA A 373 39.45 0.95 -16.13
C ALA A 373 38.21 1.82 -15.77
N PRO A 374 37.64 2.60 -16.72
CA PRO A 374 37.28 4.00 -16.51
C PRO A 374 35.89 4.28 -15.92
N VAL A 375 35.79 5.48 -15.38
CA VAL A 375 34.73 6.04 -14.55
C VAL A 375 33.65 6.69 -15.42
N THR A 376 32.47 6.09 -15.53
CA THR A 376 31.18 6.80 -15.68
C THR A 376 30.03 5.81 -15.45
N GLY A 377 29.32 5.92 -14.31
CA GLY A 377 28.14 5.08 -13.99
C GLY A 377 28.08 4.51 -12.57
N LYS A 378 29.22 4.46 -11.85
CA LYS A 378 29.32 3.83 -10.52
C LYS A 378 28.46 4.49 -9.42
N ALA A 379 28.16 5.78 -9.50
CA ALA A 379 27.56 6.50 -8.37
C ALA A 379 26.08 6.18 -8.11
N ARG A 380 25.28 5.88 -9.14
CA ARG A 380 23.84 5.61 -8.98
C ARG A 380 23.53 4.17 -8.54
N TYR A 381 24.33 3.19 -9.01
CA TYR A 381 24.12 1.78 -8.68
C TYR A 381 24.70 1.37 -7.31
N VAL A 382 25.82 1.97 -6.89
CA VAL A 382 26.40 1.69 -5.55
C VAL A 382 25.51 2.27 -4.44
N GLN A 383 24.80 3.38 -4.68
CA GLN A 383 23.85 3.92 -3.72
C GLN A 383 22.60 3.02 -3.58
N PHE A 384 22.05 2.55 -4.71
CA PHE A 384 20.92 1.61 -4.71
C PHE A 384 21.24 0.28 -4.00
N ALA A 385 22.46 -0.25 -4.18
CA ALA A 385 22.92 -1.45 -3.48
C ALA A 385 23.13 -1.23 -1.97
N LYS A 386 23.54 -0.03 -1.55
CA LYS A 386 23.67 0.34 -0.13
C LYS A 386 22.32 0.52 0.56
N ASP A 387 21.28 0.92 -0.18
CA ASP A 387 19.94 1.13 0.36
C ASP A 387 19.19 -0.22 0.56
N ILE A 388 19.46 -1.22 -0.28
CA ILE A 388 18.95 -2.60 -0.12
C ILE A 388 19.57 -3.29 1.11
N LEU A 389 20.86 -3.04 1.39
CA LEU A 389 21.57 -3.63 2.53
C LEU A 389 21.24 -2.99 3.90
N ARG A 390 20.37 -1.97 3.95
CA ARG A 390 19.99 -1.26 5.18
C ARG A 390 18.65 -1.69 5.80
N PHE A 391 17.95 -2.66 5.24
CA PHE A 391 16.75 -3.21 5.90
C PHE A 391 17.15 -4.07 7.12
N PRO A 392 16.72 -3.73 8.35
CA PRO A 392 17.05 -4.53 9.52
C PRO A 392 16.33 -5.88 9.42
N CYS A 393 17.09 -6.97 9.47
CA CYS A 393 16.57 -8.30 9.74
C CYS A 393 15.80 -8.27 11.07
N TRP A 394 14.47 -8.31 11.00
CA TRP A 394 13.61 -8.45 12.17
C TRP A 394 13.53 -9.92 12.57
N CYS A 395 14.65 -10.44 13.08
CA CYS A 395 14.73 -11.72 13.79
C CYS A 395 15.67 -11.53 14.98
N LYS A 396 15.16 -10.93 16.06
CA LYS A 396 15.79 -10.99 17.39
C LYS A 396 14.71 -11.23 18.45
N GLY A 397 14.84 -12.36 19.14
CA GLY A 397 14.16 -12.71 20.40
C GLY A 397 12.81 -13.41 20.20
N THR A 398 12.48 -14.54 20.83
CA THR A 398 13.09 -15.24 21.97
C THR A 398 12.63 -16.70 21.93
N TRP A 399 13.57 -17.64 21.86
CA TRP A 399 13.37 -18.99 22.39
C TRP A 399 13.93 -18.99 23.81
N SER A 400 13.07 -19.26 24.78
CA SER A 400 13.43 -19.91 26.05
C SER A 400 12.64 -21.21 26.09
#